data_AF-A0A7S1JND0-F1
#
_entry.id   AF-A0A7S1JND0-F1
#
_cell.length_a   1.000
_cell.length_b   1.000
_cell.length_c   1.000
_cell.angle_alpha   90.00
_cell.angle_beta   90.00
_cell.angle_gamma   90.00
#
_symmetry.space_group_name_H-M   'P 1'
#
loop_
_entity.id
_entity.type
_entity.pdbx_description
1 polymer ?
#
loop_
_entity_poly.entity_id
_entity_poly.type
_entity_poly.pdbx_seq_one_letter_code
_entity_poly.pdbx_strand_id
1 'polypeptide(L)'
;KYVFGVYVSAGIQLPDDPTSEHWYGSDVWWFSLAGHFPQPTKIDIPPWEQWMRVAGRKANAVEANMYIGRYLVLGEQRGWPAAGIRSCEQYTDSDYLPEGYTGVKNENGTAFLGGSMEFMADDIEVLHVIG
;
A
#
# COMPACT_ATOMS: atom_id res chain seq x y z
N LYS A 1 -10.50 2.47 15.01
CA LYS A 1 -9.07 2.13 14.79
C LYS A 1 -9.02 1.11 13.67
N TYR A 2 -8.25 1.37 12.62
CA TYR A 2 -8.17 0.53 11.44
C TYR A 2 -6.86 -0.26 11.47
N VAL A 3 -6.92 -1.54 11.11
CA VAL A 3 -5.73 -2.37 10.94
C VAL A 3 -5.88 -3.10 9.61
N PHE A 4 -4.95 -2.86 8.72
CA PHE A 4 -4.91 -3.44 7.39
C PHE A 4 -3.46 -3.50 6.94
N GLY A 5 -3.22 -4.21 5.84
CA GLY A 5 -1.90 -4.30 5.26
C GLY A 5 -1.93 -4.96 3.91
N VAL A 6 -0.73 -5.23 3.42
CA VAL A 6 -0.48 -5.84 2.14
C VAL A 6 0.54 -6.96 2.32
N TYR A 7 0.29 -8.08 1.65
CA TYR A 7 1.26 -9.15 1.48
C TYR A 7 2.02 -8.92 0.18
N VAL A 8 3.32 -9.23 0.22
CA VAL A 8 4.24 -9.16 -0.92
C VAL A 8 5.09 -10.42 -0.88
N SER A 9 5.08 -11.21 -1.96
CA SER A 9 5.92 -12.42 -2.05
C SER A 9 7.40 -12.11 -2.35
N ALA A 10 7.69 -10.99 -2.99
CA ALA A 10 9.05 -10.59 -3.34
C ALA A 10 9.90 -10.15 -2.12
N GLY A 11 11.19 -10.47 -2.16
CA GLY A 11 12.20 -9.91 -1.27
C GLY A 11 12.51 -8.47 -1.66
N ILE A 12 11.97 -7.51 -0.92
CA ILE A 12 12.09 -6.08 -1.22
C ILE A 12 13.54 -5.61 -1.03
N GLN A 13 14.15 -5.06 -2.09
CA GLN A 13 15.47 -4.42 -2.05
C GLN A 13 15.41 -2.99 -2.57
N LEU A 14 16.29 -2.13 -2.04
CA LEU A 14 16.55 -0.82 -2.62
C LEU A 14 17.29 -0.98 -3.97
N PRO A 15 17.16 -0.04 -4.90
CA PRO A 15 18.02 0.01 -6.08
C PRO A 15 19.48 0.31 -5.69
N ASP A 16 20.43 -0.19 -6.48
CA ASP A 16 21.86 0.07 -6.29
C ASP A 16 22.21 1.56 -6.46
N ASP A 17 21.60 2.21 -7.45
CA ASP A 17 21.68 3.67 -7.63
C ASP A 17 20.69 4.35 -6.67
N PRO A 18 21.15 5.18 -5.72
CA PRO A 18 20.29 5.84 -4.76
C PRO A 18 19.32 6.85 -5.39
N THR A 19 19.50 7.24 -6.65
CA THR A 19 18.63 8.16 -7.40
C THR A 19 17.64 7.44 -8.32
N SER A 20 17.71 6.11 -8.41
CA SER A 20 16.83 5.28 -9.23
C SER A 20 15.65 4.73 -8.42
N GLU A 21 14.76 4.02 -9.12
CA GLU A 21 13.71 3.17 -8.55
C GLU A 21 13.93 1.72 -8.95
N HIS A 22 13.48 0.78 -8.09
CA HIS A 22 13.45 -0.64 -8.41
C HIS A 22 11.99 -1.07 -8.61
N TRP A 23 11.68 -1.65 -9.77
CA TRP A 23 10.37 -2.21 -10.11
C TRP A 23 10.36 -3.73 -9.99
N TYR A 24 9.30 -4.29 -9.43
CA TYR A 24 9.09 -5.73 -9.30
C TYR A 24 7.68 -6.11 -9.74
N GLY A 25 7.55 -7.20 -10.51
CA GLY A 25 6.34 -8.02 -10.47
C GLY A 25 6.39 -8.89 -9.21
N SER A 26 5.31 -8.95 -8.45
CA SER A 26 5.23 -9.73 -7.21
C SER A 26 3.79 -10.12 -6.97
N ASP A 27 3.54 -11.30 -6.40
CA ASP A 27 2.20 -11.59 -5.88
C ASP A 27 1.92 -10.60 -4.75
N VAL A 28 0.85 -9.84 -4.93
CA VAL A 28 0.39 -8.81 -4.00
C VAL A 28 -1.08 -9.03 -3.74
N TRP A 29 -1.46 -9.01 -2.46
CA TRP A 29 -2.85 -8.98 -2.03
C TRP A 29 -2.98 -8.25 -0.71
N TRP A 30 -4.18 -7.74 -0.46
CA TRP A 30 -4.48 -6.87 0.67
C TRP A 30 -5.24 -7.61 1.75
N PHE A 31 -5.21 -7.08 2.96
CA PHE A 31 -6.03 -7.60 4.03
C PHE A 31 -6.48 -6.49 4.98
N SER A 32 -7.67 -6.64 5.53
CA SER A 32 -8.17 -5.86 6.66
C SER A 32 -8.34 -6.77 7.86
N LEU A 33 -7.75 -6.42 9.00
CA LEU A 33 -7.85 -7.16 10.25
C LEU A 33 -8.87 -6.54 11.22
N ALA A 34 -9.07 -5.21 11.15
CA ALA A 34 -10.01 -4.51 12.02
C ALA A 34 -10.58 -3.25 11.36
N GLY A 35 -11.86 -2.98 11.64
CA GLY A 35 -12.54 -1.73 11.33
C GLY A 35 -13.65 -1.85 10.31
N HIS A 36 -13.32 -2.22 9.07
CA HIS A 36 -14.25 -2.13 7.95
C HIS A 36 -14.98 -3.42 7.60
N PHE A 37 -14.57 -4.54 8.17
CA PHE A 37 -15.18 -5.84 7.98
C PHE A 37 -15.49 -6.49 9.34
N PRO A 38 -16.53 -7.34 9.42
CA PRO A 38 -16.89 -8.04 10.65
C PRO A 38 -15.85 -9.11 11.07
N GLN A 39 -15.01 -9.55 10.14
CA GLN A 39 -13.95 -10.53 10.36
C GLN A 39 -12.72 -10.14 9.53
N PRO A 40 -11.52 -10.69 9.83
CA PRO A 40 -10.37 -10.51 8.97
C PRO A 40 -10.67 -10.94 7.53
N THR A 41 -10.41 -10.04 6.59
CA THR A 41 -10.80 -10.20 5.19
C THR A 41 -9.61 -10.01 4.28
N LYS A 42 -9.36 -11.00 3.42
CA LYS A 42 -8.43 -10.90 2.30
C LYS A 42 -9.11 -10.17 1.14
N ILE A 43 -8.36 -9.33 0.45
CA ILE A 43 -8.80 -8.52 -0.68
C ILE A 43 -7.81 -8.79 -1.81
N ASP A 44 -8.26 -9.47 -2.86
CA ASP A 44 -7.43 -9.78 -4.02
C ASP A 44 -7.41 -8.58 -4.99
N ILE A 45 -6.27 -8.33 -5.63
CA ILE A 45 -6.11 -7.32 -6.67
C ILE A 45 -5.82 -7.99 -8.02
N PRO A 46 -6.19 -7.34 -9.14
CA PRO A 46 -6.03 -7.95 -10.44
C PRO A 46 -4.55 -8.23 -10.76
N PRO A 47 -4.24 -9.30 -11.52
CA PRO A 47 -2.86 -9.70 -11.79
C PRO A 47 -1.97 -8.61 -12.41
N TRP A 48 -2.52 -7.68 -13.19
CA TRP A 48 -1.76 -6.58 -13.78
C TRP A 48 -1.42 -5.45 -12.80
N GLU A 49 -2.07 -5.41 -11.63
CA GLU A 49 -1.72 -4.52 -10.52
C GLU A 49 -0.84 -5.24 -9.47
N GLN A 50 -0.42 -6.48 -9.72
CA GLN A 50 0.48 -7.22 -8.82
C GLN A 50 1.95 -6.86 -9.10
N TRP A 51 2.30 -5.64 -8.74
CA TRP A 51 3.64 -5.07 -8.90
C TRP A 51 3.95 -4.07 -7.78
N MET A 52 5.21 -3.67 -7.69
CA MET A 52 5.62 -2.60 -6.78
C MET A 52 6.84 -1.82 -7.28
N ARG A 53 7.00 -0.62 -6.73
CA ARG A 53 8.16 0.26 -6.93
C ARG A 53 8.73 0.67 -5.59
N VAL A 54 10.05 0.70 -5.51
CA VAL A 54 10.80 1.15 -4.33
C VAL A 54 11.79 2.22 -4.76
N ALA A 55 11.70 3.39 -4.16
CA ALA A 55 12.62 4.48 -4.41
C ALA A 55 13.98 4.20 -3.74
N GLY A 56 15.06 4.58 -4.42
CA GLY A 56 16.35 4.77 -3.78
C GLY A 56 16.31 5.90 -2.76
N ARG A 57 17.29 5.95 -1.85
CA ARG A 57 17.32 6.90 -0.71
C ARG A 57 17.41 8.38 -1.10
N LYS A 58 17.74 8.68 -2.36
CA LYS A 58 17.80 10.02 -2.94
C LYS A 58 16.84 10.17 -4.13
N ALA A 59 16.04 9.14 -4.40
CA ALA A 59 15.06 9.11 -5.45
C ALA A 59 13.67 9.40 -4.87
N ASN A 60 12.71 9.55 -5.77
CA ASN A 60 11.31 9.66 -5.40
C ASN A 60 10.50 8.82 -6.39
N ALA A 61 10.13 7.60 -6.02
CA ALA A 61 9.39 6.69 -6.88
C ALA A 61 7.95 7.20 -6.99
N VAL A 62 7.64 7.91 -8.06
CA VAL A 62 6.31 8.50 -8.29
C VAL A 62 5.86 9.36 -7.09
N GLU A 63 6.73 10.27 -6.65
CA GLU A 63 6.46 11.14 -5.49
C GLU A 63 6.26 10.39 -4.14
N ALA A 64 6.71 9.13 -4.05
CA ALA A 64 6.75 8.37 -2.81
C ALA A 64 8.02 7.52 -2.60
N ASN A 65 8.19 7.01 -1.38
CA ASN A 65 9.24 6.04 -1.07
C ASN A 65 8.91 4.63 -1.58
N MET A 66 7.62 4.26 -1.57
CA MET A 66 7.18 2.95 -2.03
C MET A 66 5.77 3.02 -2.62
N TYR A 67 5.56 2.31 -3.72
CA TYR A 67 4.26 2.22 -4.38
C TYR A 67 3.91 0.75 -4.63
N ILE A 68 2.77 0.28 -4.11
CA ILE A 68 2.41 -1.14 -4.08
C ILE A 68 1.07 -1.33 -4.76
N GLY A 69 1.13 -2.03 -5.88
CA GLY A 69 0.00 -2.42 -6.71
C GLY A 69 -1.00 -1.31 -6.95
N ARG A 70 -0.51 -0.10 -7.26
CA ARG A 70 -1.28 1.14 -7.47
C ARG A 70 -2.07 1.67 -6.26
N TYR A 71 -2.41 0.82 -5.31
CA TYR A 71 -3.39 1.07 -4.25
C TYR A 71 -2.77 1.46 -2.90
N LEU A 72 -1.47 1.24 -2.66
CA LEU A 72 -0.75 1.73 -1.48
C LEU A 72 0.39 2.63 -1.89
N VAL A 73 0.42 3.84 -1.36
CA VAL A 73 1.57 4.72 -1.37
C VAL A 73 2.10 4.83 0.06
N LEU A 74 3.41 4.65 0.25
CA LEU A 74 4.07 4.85 1.53
C LEU A 74 5.18 5.90 1.40
N GLY A 75 5.20 6.84 2.33
CA GLY A 75 6.12 7.97 2.31
C GLY A 75 5.85 8.89 1.13
N GLU A 76 4.58 9.26 0.92
CA GLU A 76 4.22 10.25 -0.11
C GLU A 76 4.79 11.63 0.27
N GLN A 77 5.59 12.22 -0.62
CA GLN A 77 6.08 13.59 -0.49
C GLN A 77 6.48 14.18 -1.86
N ARG A 78 5.95 15.37 -2.17
CA ARG A 78 6.29 16.07 -3.41
C ARG A 78 7.66 16.75 -3.36
N GLY A 79 8.43 16.62 -4.44
CA GLY A 79 9.68 17.35 -4.68
C GLY A 79 10.94 16.76 -4.04
N TRP A 80 10.82 15.94 -3.01
CA TRP A 80 11.97 15.34 -2.30
C TRP A 80 11.58 13.98 -1.67
N PRO A 81 12.55 13.07 -1.47
CA PRO A 81 12.29 11.79 -0.81
C PRO A 81 11.71 12.00 0.58
N ALA A 82 10.71 11.21 0.96
CA ALA A 82 10.11 11.34 2.28
C ALA A 82 11.07 10.85 3.37
N ALA A 83 11.11 11.57 4.50
CA ALA A 83 11.95 11.20 5.64
C ALA A 83 11.54 9.87 6.29
N GLY A 84 10.34 9.38 6.01
CA GLY A 84 9.81 8.11 6.50
C GLY A 84 8.63 7.63 5.66
N ILE A 85 8.02 6.53 6.08
CA ILE A 85 6.98 5.83 5.32
C ILE A 85 5.56 6.00 5.88
N ARG A 86 5.39 6.85 6.91
CA ARG A 86 4.11 6.99 7.63
C ARG A 86 3.07 7.86 6.92
N SER A 87 3.50 8.72 5.98
CA SER A 87 2.57 9.46 5.12
C SER A 87 2.08 8.51 4.04
N CYS A 88 0.79 8.20 4.04
CA CYS A 88 0.24 7.14 3.21
C CYS A 88 -0.95 7.61 2.38
N GLU A 89 -1.06 7.04 1.19
CA GLU A 89 -2.29 7.07 0.39
C GLU A 89 -2.77 5.62 0.22
N GLN A 90 -4.06 5.38 0.46
CA GLN A 90 -4.66 4.07 0.23
C GLN A 90 -6.06 4.19 -0.33
N TYR A 91 -6.32 3.42 -1.38
CA TYR A 91 -7.67 3.25 -1.91
C TYR A 91 -7.86 1.88 -2.53
N THR A 92 -9.11 1.43 -2.62
CA THR A 92 -9.47 0.15 -3.26
C THR A 92 -10.69 0.37 -4.14
N ASP A 93 -10.59 -0.04 -5.41
CA ASP A 93 -11.70 0.08 -6.35
C ASP A 93 -12.88 -0.80 -5.91
N SER A 94 -14.10 -0.33 -6.15
CA SER A 94 -15.33 -1.04 -5.76
C SER A 94 -15.42 -2.43 -6.36
N ASP A 95 -14.85 -2.64 -7.54
CA ASP A 95 -14.89 -3.91 -8.27
C ASP A 95 -14.07 -5.01 -7.58
N TYR A 96 -13.10 -4.64 -6.73
CA TYR A 96 -12.25 -5.58 -5.99
C TYR A 96 -12.60 -5.67 -4.51
N LEU A 97 -13.59 -4.89 -4.06
CA LEU A 97 -13.95 -4.81 -2.66
C LEU A 97 -14.86 -5.99 -2.28
N PRO A 98 -14.45 -6.86 -1.33
CA PRO A 98 -15.29 -7.97 -0.89
C PRO A 98 -16.60 -7.48 -0.26
N GLU A 99 -17.60 -8.35 -0.28
CA GLU A 99 -18.86 -8.11 0.42
C GLU A 99 -18.65 -7.87 1.92
N GLY A 100 -19.54 -7.09 2.52
CA GLY A 100 -19.51 -6.79 3.95
C GLY A 100 -18.59 -5.64 4.36
N TYR A 101 -17.99 -4.92 3.40
CA TYR A 101 -17.30 -3.66 3.70
C TYR A 101 -18.27 -2.58 4.18
N THR A 102 -18.02 -2.02 5.35
CA THR A 102 -18.85 -0.98 6.00
C THR A 102 -18.15 0.37 6.18
N GLY A 103 -16.94 0.50 5.65
CA GLY A 103 -16.12 1.71 5.76
C GLY A 103 -16.54 2.85 4.85
N VAL A 104 -15.73 3.92 4.87
CA VAL A 104 -15.91 5.10 4.02
C VAL A 104 -15.71 4.72 2.55
N LYS A 105 -16.55 5.26 1.69
CA LYS A 105 -16.42 5.24 0.23
C LYS A 105 -16.62 6.64 -0.34
N ASN A 106 -16.00 6.94 -1.47
CA ASN A 106 -16.33 8.15 -2.24
C ASN A 106 -17.55 7.92 -3.15
N GLU A 107 -17.93 8.95 -3.91
CA GLU A 107 -19.08 8.90 -4.85
C GLU A 107 -18.93 7.84 -5.95
N ASN A 108 -17.70 7.47 -6.30
CA ASN A 108 -17.40 6.43 -7.29
C ASN A 108 -17.37 5.02 -6.68
N GLY A 109 -17.62 4.88 -5.38
CA GLY A 109 -17.57 3.59 -4.67
C GLY A 109 -16.17 3.15 -4.25
N THR A 110 -15.13 3.94 -4.51
CA THR A 110 -13.76 3.68 -4.05
C THR A 110 -13.73 3.68 -2.52
N ALA A 111 -13.19 2.61 -1.94
CA ALA A 111 -13.12 2.39 -0.51
C ALA A 111 -11.75 2.79 0.07
N PHE A 112 -11.74 3.19 1.35
CA PHE A 112 -10.54 3.60 2.07
C PHE A 112 -10.35 2.79 3.37
N LEU A 113 -9.37 1.90 3.39
CA LEU A 113 -9.00 1.08 4.55
C LEU A 113 -8.37 1.91 5.68
N GLY A 114 -7.80 3.06 5.35
CA GLY A 114 -7.32 4.06 6.32
C GLY A 114 -8.43 4.94 6.90
N GLY A 115 -9.67 4.79 6.44
CA GLY A 115 -10.80 5.70 6.76
C GLY A 115 -10.81 7.00 5.94
N SER A 116 -9.71 7.35 5.30
CA SER A 116 -9.56 8.41 4.30
C SER A 116 -8.54 7.97 3.24
N MET A 117 -8.56 8.62 2.08
CA MET A 117 -7.61 8.35 0.99
C MET A 117 -6.17 8.61 1.45
N GLU A 118 -5.92 9.81 1.97
CA GLU A 118 -4.65 10.21 2.56
C GLU A 118 -4.74 10.10 4.09
N PHE A 119 -3.71 9.56 4.73
CA PHE A 119 -3.64 9.48 6.20
C PHE A 119 -2.19 9.37 6.70
N MET A 120 -2.00 9.72 7.97
CA MET A 120 -0.75 9.47 8.68
C MET A 120 -0.90 8.19 9.49
N ALA A 121 -0.07 7.17 9.21
CA ALA A 121 -0.07 5.93 9.97
C ALA A 121 0.49 6.14 11.38
N ASP A 122 -0.26 5.69 12.39
CA ASP A 122 0.19 5.67 13.79
C ASP A 122 1.42 4.76 13.96
N ASP A 123 1.32 3.54 13.40
CA ASP A 123 2.33 2.49 13.44
C ASP A 123 2.38 1.73 12.10
N ILE A 124 3.57 1.28 11.71
CA ILE A 124 3.79 0.40 10.55
C ILE A 124 4.67 -0.75 11.01
N GLU A 125 4.20 -1.97 10.79
CA GLU A 125 4.94 -3.20 11.06
C GLU A 125 5.27 -3.90 9.74
N VAL A 126 6.53 -4.33 9.60
CA VAL A 126 6.98 -5.13 8.46
C VAL A 126 7.40 -6.48 9.00
N LEU A 127 6.64 -7.51 8.65
CA LEU A 127 6.88 -8.89 9.06
C LEU A 127 7.44 -9.68 7.89
N HIS A 128 8.53 -10.41 8.11
CA HIS A 128 9.11 -11.31 7.13
C HIS A 128 9.29 -12.70 7.74
N VAL A 129 9.08 -13.74 6.93
CA VAL A 129 9.34 -15.12 7.35
C VAL A 129 10.82 -15.41 7.15
N ILE A 130 11.50 -15.89 8.20
CA ILE A 130 12.85 -16.43 8.11
C ILE A 130 12.69 -17.95 7.93
N GLY A 131 13.20 -18.46 6.81
CA GLY A 131 13.31 -19.90 6.56
C GLY A 131 14.54 -20.51 7.23
#